data_AF-A0A955AAV9-F1
#
_entry.id   AF-A0A955AAV9-F1
#
_cell.length_a   1.000
_cell.length_b   1.000
_cell.length_c   1.000
_cell.angle_alpha   90.00
_cell.angle_beta   90.00
_cell.angle_gamma   90.00
#
_symmetry.space_group_name_H-M   'P 1'
#
loop_
_entity.id
_entity.type
_entity.pdbx_description
1 polymer ?
#
loop_
_entity_poly.entity_id
_entity_poly.type
_entity_poly.pdbx_seq_one_letter_code
_entity_poly.pdbx_strand_id
1 'polypeptide(L)'
;MNRCWRQSQIVCRWGVSLLVVVGLVGCGSEKQSLYEEEHAVPEHWPSGLIDAANKLDERLLSLQATDLQSADASESDNRETHESQLRDLVEWIPEVAADTDLSEPQWLPIYELCELMREHLSKGDVRAIDIEDDFARLQTMLREAEQKLAGAAATNSNSGESL
;
A
#
# COMPACT_ATOMS: atom_id res chain seq x y z
N MET A 1 -15.62 6.73 -58.16
CA MET A 1 -14.38 6.27 -58.81
C MET A 1 -13.84 5.11 -58.01
N ASN A 2 -14.08 3.90 -58.52
CA ASN A 2 -13.77 2.63 -57.87
C ASN A 2 -12.38 2.19 -58.30
N ARG A 3 -11.52 1.75 -57.38
CA ARG A 3 -10.34 0.93 -57.71
C ARG A 3 -10.41 -0.38 -56.94
N CYS A 4 -11.10 -1.34 -57.53
CA CYS A 4 -10.87 -2.79 -57.37
C CYS A 4 -9.85 -3.21 -58.43
N TRP A 5 -8.74 -3.87 -58.06
CA TRP A 5 -7.99 -4.89 -58.81
C TRP A 5 -7.04 -5.53 -57.76
N ARG A 6 -7.28 -6.71 -57.17
CA ARG A 6 -7.31 -8.09 -57.70
C ARG A 6 -5.89 -8.67 -57.93
N GLN A 7 -5.51 -9.58 -57.01
CA GLN A 7 -4.99 -10.95 -57.28
C GLN A 7 -3.48 -11.06 -57.62
N SER A 8 -2.72 -12.10 -57.25
CA SER A 8 -3.05 -13.50 -56.99
C SER A 8 -1.96 -14.22 -56.18
N GLN A 9 -2.35 -15.34 -55.59
CA GLN A 9 -1.57 -16.28 -54.78
C GLN A 9 -0.60 -17.16 -55.59
N ILE A 10 0.51 -17.57 -54.97
CA ILE A 10 1.32 -18.78 -55.28
C ILE A 10 1.91 -19.25 -53.91
N VAL A 11 1.33 -20.20 -53.16
CA VAL A 11 1.29 -21.68 -53.32
C VAL A 11 2.55 -22.39 -52.75
N CYS A 12 2.25 -23.35 -51.85
CA CYS A 12 3.01 -24.55 -51.45
C CYS A 12 4.25 -24.43 -50.54
N ARG A 13 4.21 -24.94 -49.30
CA ARG A 13 4.18 -26.38 -48.91
C ARG A 13 5.58 -27.02 -48.92
N TRP A 14 6.39 -26.69 -47.93
CA TRP A 14 7.55 -27.47 -47.42
C TRP A 14 7.83 -26.94 -46.00
N GLY A 15 8.01 -27.68 -44.92
CA GLY A 15 7.97 -29.09 -44.66
C GLY A 15 7.85 -29.22 -43.14
N VAL A 16 6.86 -29.98 -42.69
CA VAL A 16 6.73 -30.48 -41.32
C VAL A 16 7.90 -31.46 -41.12
N SER A 17 9.04 -30.98 -40.61
CA SER A 17 10.20 -31.85 -40.30
C SER A 17 11.26 -31.11 -39.49
N LEU A 18 10.99 -30.83 -38.21
CA LEU A 18 12.08 -30.63 -37.22
C LEU A 18 11.60 -30.85 -35.77
N LEU A 19 10.91 -31.97 -35.51
CA LEU A 19 10.32 -32.30 -34.20
C LEU A 19 11.12 -33.37 -33.42
N VAL A 20 12.47 -33.49 -33.55
CA VAL A 20 13.14 -34.69 -32.99
C VAL A 20 14.46 -34.51 -32.22
N VAL A 21 15.15 -33.35 -32.13
CA VAL A 21 16.50 -33.36 -31.49
C VAL A 21 16.80 -32.18 -30.55
N VAL A 22 16.06 -32.06 -29.44
CA VAL A 22 16.55 -31.35 -28.24
C VAL A 22 16.04 -32.05 -26.98
N GLY A 23 16.57 -33.25 -26.71
CA GLY A 23 16.13 -34.12 -25.61
C GLY A 23 17.20 -34.47 -24.58
N LEU A 24 18.33 -33.73 -24.48
CA LEU A 24 19.40 -34.03 -23.52
C LEU A 24 20.15 -32.78 -23.04
N VAL A 25 19.47 -31.88 -22.32
CA VAL A 25 20.14 -31.02 -21.31
C VAL A 25 19.37 -31.19 -20.01
N GLY A 26 19.68 -32.27 -19.29
CA GLY A 26 19.43 -32.36 -17.87
C GLY A 26 20.45 -31.46 -17.17
N CYS A 27 20.07 -30.22 -16.91
CA CYS A 27 20.73 -29.39 -15.91
C CYS A 27 19.88 -29.49 -14.64
N GLY A 28 20.44 -30.11 -13.60
CA GLY A 28 19.84 -30.12 -12.28
C GLY A 28 19.76 -28.70 -11.75
N SER A 29 18.62 -28.03 -11.96
CA SER A 29 18.23 -26.93 -11.09
C SER A 29 17.76 -27.54 -9.78
N GLU A 30 18.70 -27.70 -8.86
CA GLU A 30 18.40 -27.66 -7.44
C GLU A 30 17.53 -26.42 -7.23
N LYS A 31 16.29 -26.63 -6.79
CA LYS A 31 15.42 -25.54 -6.35
C LYS A 31 16.05 -25.01 -5.06
N GLN A 32 16.98 -24.08 -5.19
CA GLN A 32 17.39 -23.23 -4.09
C GLN A 32 16.11 -22.50 -3.67
N SER A 33 15.55 -22.89 -2.52
CA SER A 33 14.51 -22.14 -1.84
C SER A 33 15.13 -20.82 -1.40
N LEU A 34 15.20 -19.87 -2.34
CA LEU A 34 15.62 -18.49 -2.14
C LEU A 34 14.45 -17.74 -1.48
N TYR A 35 14.05 -18.17 -0.29
CA TYR A 35 12.99 -17.55 0.51
C TYR A 35 13.57 -17.05 1.84
N GLU A 36 14.64 -16.27 1.75
CA GLU A 36 15.00 -15.29 2.76
C GLU A 36 15.03 -13.94 2.05
N GLU A 37 13.88 -13.55 1.49
CA GLU A 37 13.65 -12.14 1.17
C GLU A 37 13.43 -11.47 2.53
N GLU A 38 14.53 -11.06 3.18
CA GLU A 38 14.49 -10.15 4.31
C GLU A 38 13.79 -8.87 3.82
N HIS A 39 12.47 -8.79 4.02
CA HIS A 39 11.72 -7.57 3.78
C HIS A 39 12.22 -6.54 4.80
N ALA A 40 13.13 -5.69 4.35
CA ALA A 40 13.62 -4.57 5.15
C ALA A 40 12.42 -3.69 5.50
N VAL A 41 12.07 -3.66 6.79
CA VAL A 41 10.99 -2.82 7.30
C VAL A 41 11.41 -1.36 7.15
N PRO A 42 10.66 -0.53 6.41
CA PRO A 42 11.00 0.88 6.24
C PRO A 42 11.02 1.63 7.58
N GLU A 43 11.85 2.66 7.70
CA GLU A 43 11.99 3.45 8.94
C GLU A 43 10.66 4.07 9.40
N HIS A 44 9.79 4.45 8.45
CA HIS A 44 8.48 5.04 8.75
C HIS A 44 7.38 4.00 9.02
N TRP A 45 7.67 2.70 9.04
CA TRP A 45 6.68 1.67 9.38
C TRP A 45 6.08 1.91 10.78
N PRO A 46 4.75 1.94 10.94
CA PRO A 46 4.13 2.21 12.23
C PRO A 46 4.22 1.00 13.19
N SER A 47 4.61 1.28 14.43
CA SER A 47 4.71 0.28 15.50
C SER A 47 3.37 -0.07 16.18
N GLY A 48 2.30 0.67 15.85
CA GLY A 48 0.95 0.49 16.39
C GLY A 48 0.01 1.62 15.94
N LEU A 49 -1.25 1.59 16.39
CA LEU A 49 -2.29 2.52 15.92
C LEU A 49 -2.00 3.98 16.29
N ILE A 50 -1.46 4.23 17.48
CA ILE A 50 -1.08 5.59 17.91
C ILE A 50 0.13 6.12 17.14
N ASP A 51 1.13 5.27 16.90
CA ASP A 51 2.31 5.63 16.11
C ASP A 51 1.91 5.95 14.67
N ALA A 52 1.03 5.14 14.08
CA ALA A 52 0.45 5.43 12.76
C ALA A 52 -0.26 6.79 12.72
N ALA A 53 -1.11 7.08 13.71
CA ALA A 53 -1.83 8.36 13.77
C ALA A 53 -0.87 9.56 13.89
N ASN A 54 0.22 9.43 14.65
CA ASN A 54 1.21 10.50 14.80
C ASN A 54 2.03 10.69 13.52
N LYS A 55 2.47 9.60 12.88
CA LYS A 55 3.20 9.66 11.61
C LYS A 55 2.36 10.29 10.50
N LEU A 56 1.06 9.99 10.44
CA LEU A 56 0.14 10.67 9.53
C LEU A 56 0.11 12.18 9.77
N ASP A 57 0.00 12.61 11.02
CA ASP A 57 -0.04 14.03 11.40
C ASP A 57 1.23 14.77 10.98
N GLU A 58 2.39 14.19 11.31
CA GLU A 58 3.69 14.76 10.95
C GLU A 58 3.83 14.96 9.44
N ARG A 59 3.44 13.97 8.63
CA ARG A 59 3.59 14.06 7.16
C ARG A 59 2.57 15.00 6.53
N LEU A 60 1.35 15.06 7.06
CA LEU A 60 0.36 16.04 6.60
C LEU A 60 0.82 17.48 6.90
N LEU A 61 1.34 17.73 8.11
CA LEU A 61 1.90 19.05 8.48
C LEU A 61 3.11 19.42 7.61
N SER A 62 4.01 18.47 7.33
CA SER A 62 5.13 18.71 6.42
C SER A 62 4.66 19.05 5.00
N LEU A 63 3.65 18.34 4.45
CA LEU A 63 3.08 18.67 3.14
C LEU A 63 2.45 20.07 3.13
N GLN A 64 1.69 20.44 4.16
CA GLN A 64 1.13 21.79 4.28
C GLN A 64 2.23 22.86 4.30
N ALA A 65 3.32 22.62 5.03
CA ALA A 65 4.45 23.54 5.08
C ALA A 65 5.12 23.71 3.72
N THR A 66 5.31 22.61 2.97
CA THR A 66 5.92 22.65 1.64
C THR A 66 5.02 23.29 0.59
N ASP A 67 3.69 23.08 0.65
CA ASP A 67 2.72 23.71 -0.27
C ASP A 67 2.80 25.25 -0.22
N LEU A 68 3.08 25.81 0.96
CA LEU A 68 3.23 27.26 1.19
C LEU A 68 4.57 27.84 0.71
N GLN A 69 5.60 27.01 0.50
CA GLN A 69 6.99 27.43 0.28
C GLN A 69 7.51 27.17 -1.16
N SER A 70 6.62 26.80 -2.07
CA SER A 70 6.80 26.17 -3.39
C SER A 70 7.64 26.89 -4.48
N ALA A 71 8.72 27.61 -4.14
CA ALA A 71 9.59 28.30 -5.09
C ALA A 71 10.97 27.64 -5.32
N ASP A 72 11.37 26.61 -4.57
CA ASP A 72 12.71 25.99 -4.67
C ASP A 72 12.67 24.50 -5.05
N ALA A 73 13.64 24.05 -5.84
CA ALA A 73 13.73 22.68 -6.34
C ALA A 73 13.99 21.65 -5.24
N SER A 74 14.68 22.05 -4.16
CA SER A 74 14.90 21.18 -2.98
C SER A 74 13.60 20.87 -2.22
N GLU A 75 12.62 21.78 -2.26
CA GLU A 75 11.34 21.59 -1.57
C GLU A 75 10.41 20.64 -2.35
N SER A 76 10.58 20.56 -3.68
CA SER A 76 9.82 19.60 -4.52
C SER A 76 10.14 18.14 -4.17
N ASP A 77 11.41 17.82 -3.88
CA ASP A 77 11.87 16.47 -3.52
C ASP A 77 11.35 16.05 -2.13
N ASN A 78 11.32 17.01 -1.19
CA ASN A 78 10.72 16.82 0.13
C ASN A 78 9.21 16.56 0.04
N ARG A 79 8.49 17.31 -0.81
CA ARG A 79 7.05 17.11 -1.05
C ARG A 79 6.77 15.70 -1.56
N GLU A 80 7.48 15.27 -2.60
CA GLU A 80 7.29 13.93 -3.18
C GLU A 80 7.57 12.82 -2.16
N THR A 81 8.61 13.00 -1.33
CA THR A 81 8.93 12.08 -0.24
C THR A 81 7.80 11.98 0.78
N HIS A 82 7.24 13.10 1.23
CA HIS A 82 6.15 13.11 2.20
C HIS A 82 4.84 12.54 1.62
N GLU A 83 4.53 12.83 0.36
CA GLU A 83 3.38 12.24 -0.34
C GLU A 83 3.52 10.72 -0.49
N SER A 84 4.73 10.24 -0.81
CA SER A 84 5.01 8.80 -0.87
C SER A 84 4.84 8.13 0.48
N GLN A 85 5.37 8.74 1.55
CA GLN A 85 5.24 8.18 2.90
C GLN A 85 3.79 8.17 3.39
N LEU A 86 2.96 9.14 3.00
CA LEU A 86 1.52 9.08 3.28
C LEU A 86 0.83 7.92 2.56
N ARG A 87 1.20 7.64 1.30
CA ARG A 87 0.68 6.48 0.56
C ARG A 87 1.04 5.18 1.27
N ASP A 88 2.29 5.03 1.67
CA ASP A 88 2.76 3.85 2.41
C ASP A 88 2.00 3.68 3.73
N LEU A 89 1.81 4.75 4.50
CA LEU A 89 1.07 4.69 5.76
C LEU A 89 -0.38 4.25 5.56
N VAL A 90 -1.07 4.80 4.55
CA VAL A 90 -2.44 4.39 4.21
C VAL A 90 -2.49 2.93 3.74
N GLU A 91 -1.41 2.43 3.14
CA GLU A 91 -1.28 1.02 2.76
C GLU A 91 -1.16 0.09 3.98
N TRP A 92 -0.32 0.45 4.94
CA TRP A 92 0.03 -0.41 6.08
C TRP A 92 -0.91 -0.31 7.28
N ILE A 93 -1.62 0.80 7.46
CA ILE A 93 -2.53 0.99 8.59
C ILE A 93 -3.56 -0.13 8.75
N PRO A 94 -4.21 -0.63 7.68
CA PRO A 94 -5.12 -1.75 7.82
C PRO A 94 -4.45 -3.05 8.29
N GLU A 95 -3.18 -3.27 7.92
CA GLU A 95 -2.40 -4.42 8.42
C GLU A 95 -2.13 -4.26 9.91
N VAL A 96 -1.66 -3.09 10.34
CA VAL A 96 -1.47 -2.79 11.76
C VAL A 96 -2.77 -2.91 12.55
N ALA A 97 -3.90 -2.50 12.00
CA ALA A 97 -5.21 -2.67 12.64
C ALA A 97 -5.64 -4.13 12.73
N ALA A 98 -5.39 -4.93 11.68
CA ALA A 98 -5.69 -6.36 11.67
C ALA A 98 -4.81 -7.17 12.64
N ASP A 99 -3.60 -6.70 12.95
CA ASP A 99 -2.69 -7.32 13.92
C ASP A 99 -3.06 -7.05 15.40
N THR A 100 -4.09 -6.23 15.65
CA THR A 100 -4.60 -5.98 17.01
C THR A 100 -5.79 -6.88 17.38
N ASP A 101 -6.20 -6.84 18.65
CA ASP A 101 -7.42 -7.52 19.13
C ASP A 101 -8.74 -6.80 18.73
N LEU A 102 -8.72 -5.92 17.72
CA LEU A 102 -9.93 -5.28 17.23
C LEU A 102 -10.83 -6.30 16.53
N SER A 103 -12.12 -6.27 16.85
CA SER A 103 -13.13 -7.01 16.11
C SER A 103 -13.33 -6.42 14.71
N GLU A 104 -13.86 -7.23 13.79
CA GLU A 104 -14.14 -6.81 12.41
C GLU A 104 -14.96 -5.51 12.31
N PRO A 105 -16.05 -5.30 13.08
CA PRO A 105 -16.77 -4.01 13.04
C PRO A 105 -15.94 -2.80 13.49
N GLN A 106 -14.80 -3.03 14.16
CA GLN A 106 -13.91 -1.98 14.62
C GLN A 106 -12.78 -1.69 13.62
N TRP A 107 -12.17 -2.71 13.00
CA TRP A 107 -11.07 -2.49 12.04
C TRP A 107 -11.57 -2.30 10.60
N LEU A 108 -12.71 -2.87 10.20
CA LEU A 108 -13.22 -2.75 8.82
C LEU A 108 -13.45 -1.29 8.39
N PRO A 109 -14.03 -0.40 9.22
CA PRO A 109 -14.18 1.00 8.84
C PRO A 109 -12.84 1.72 8.61
N ILE A 110 -11.77 1.30 9.32
CA ILE A 110 -10.41 1.83 9.12
C ILE A 110 -9.91 1.39 7.74
N TYR A 111 -10.05 0.10 7.41
CA TYR A 111 -9.70 -0.44 6.11
C TYR A 111 -10.43 0.26 4.95
N GLU A 112 -11.74 0.43 5.06
CA GLU A 112 -12.56 1.09 4.02
C GLU A 112 -12.13 2.54 3.79
N LEU A 113 -11.84 3.30 4.85
CA LEU A 113 -11.34 4.66 4.72
C LEU A 113 -9.96 4.69 4.06
N CYS A 114 -9.07 3.76 4.44
CA CYS A 114 -7.77 3.62 3.78
C CYS A 114 -7.90 3.31 2.28
N GLU A 115 -8.85 2.47 1.85
CA GLU A 115 -9.11 2.22 0.42
C GLU A 115 -9.55 3.49 -0.32
N LEU A 116 -10.44 4.28 0.27
CA LEU A 116 -10.86 5.57 -0.31
C LEU A 116 -9.68 6.53 -0.46
N MET A 117 -8.85 6.61 0.58
CA MET A 117 -7.66 7.46 0.59
C MET A 117 -6.60 6.99 -0.40
N ARG A 118 -6.41 5.68 -0.58
CA ARG A 118 -5.54 5.12 -1.64
C ARG A 118 -5.98 5.62 -3.01
N GLU A 119 -7.29 5.60 -3.29
CA GLU A 119 -7.82 6.11 -4.56
C GLU A 119 -7.52 7.60 -4.74
N HIS A 120 -7.71 8.41 -3.69
CA HIS A 120 -7.40 9.84 -3.72
C HIS A 120 -5.91 10.11 -3.98
N LEU A 121 -5.03 9.42 -3.26
CA LEU A 121 -3.58 9.56 -3.39
C LEU A 121 -3.03 9.02 -4.72
N SER A 122 -3.72 8.06 -5.36
CA SER A 122 -3.31 7.51 -6.65
C SER A 122 -3.41 8.50 -7.82
N LYS A 123 -4.19 9.59 -7.65
CA LYS A 123 -4.43 10.59 -8.70
C LYS A 123 -3.23 11.52 -8.93
N GLY A 124 -2.27 11.55 -7.99
CA GLY A 124 -1.07 12.38 -8.01
C GLY A 124 -1.36 13.88 -7.84
N ASP A 125 -0.34 14.62 -7.40
CA ASP A 125 -0.44 16.07 -7.11
C ASP A 125 -1.54 16.42 -6.10
N VAL A 126 -1.65 15.60 -5.06
CA VAL A 126 -2.63 15.83 -3.99
C VAL A 126 -2.13 16.97 -3.10
N ARG A 127 -2.94 18.01 -2.93
CA ARG A 127 -2.62 19.08 -1.97
C ARG A 127 -3.11 18.68 -0.59
N ALA A 128 -2.40 19.11 0.45
CA ALA A 128 -2.75 18.72 1.80
C ALA A 128 -4.20 19.08 2.18
N ILE A 129 -4.70 20.22 1.69
CA ILE A 129 -6.08 20.68 1.92
C ILE A 129 -7.15 19.76 1.34
N ASP A 130 -6.84 19.03 0.26
CA ASP A 130 -7.82 18.19 -0.43
C ASP A 130 -8.03 16.84 0.30
N ILE A 131 -7.11 16.49 1.21
CA ILE A 131 -7.09 15.21 1.95
C ILE A 131 -7.16 15.38 3.47
N GLU A 132 -7.03 16.60 3.99
CA GLU A 132 -6.96 16.91 5.42
C GLU A 132 -8.13 16.30 6.22
N ASP A 133 -9.36 16.42 5.72
CA ASP A 133 -10.55 15.88 6.38
C ASP A 133 -10.52 14.34 6.49
N ASP A 134 -10.10 13.65 5.44
CA ASP A 134 -10.01 12.19 5.42
C ASP A 134 -8.91 11.70 6.39
N PHE A 135 -7.76 12.37 6.40
CA PHE A 135 -6.67 12.05 7.33
C PHE A 135 -7.06 12.34 8.80
N ALA A 136 -7.72 13.47 9.07
CA ALA A 136 -8.20 13.80 10.43
C ALA A 136 -9.22 12.76 10.94
N ARG A 137 -10.10 12.30 10.04
CA ARG A 137 -11.04 11.21 10.34
C ARG A 137 -10.31 9.91 10.64
N LEU A 138 -9.33 9.52 9.81
CA LEU A 138 -8.54 8.31 10.03
C LEU A 138 -7.79 8.36 11.36
N GLN A 139 -7.11 9.47 11.66
CA GLN A 139 -6.42 9.67 12.94
C GLN A 139 -7.37 9.51 14.15
N THR A 140 -8.57 10.07 14.06
CA THR A 140 -9.58 9.94 15.13
C THR A 140 -9.95 8.47 15.33
N MET A 141 -10.21 7.73 14.25
CA MET A 141 -10.55 6.32 14.31
C MET A 141 -9.44 5.48 14.94
N LEU A 142 -8.17 5.74 14.60
CA LEU A 142 -7.02 5.04 15.16
C LEU A 142 -6.88 5.28 16.67
N ARG A 143 -7.06 6.53 17.13
CA ARG A 143 -6.98 6.87 18.56
C ARG A 143 -8.14 6.27 19.35
N GLU A 144 -9.34 6.28 18.79
CA GLU A 144 -10.51 5.64 19.42
C GLU A 144 -10.37 4.11 19.49
N ALA A 145 -9.80 3.50 18.45
CA ALA A 145 -9.54 2.06 18.41
C ALA A 145 -8.54 1.66 19.51
N GLU A 146 -7.44 2.40 19.67
CA GLU A 146 -6.49 2.16 20.76
C GLU A 146 -7.15 2.28 22.14
N GLN A 147 -7.98 3.31 22.36
CA GLN A 147 -8.68 3.48 23.64
C GLN A 147 -9.62 2.31 23.95
N LYS A 148 -10.26 1.71 22.93
CA LYS A 148 -11.10 0.52 23.09
C LYS A 148 -10.26 -0.70 23.48
N LEU A 149 -9.08 -0.87 22.88
CA LEU A 149 -8.14 -1.95 23.24
C LEU A 149 -7.69 -1.81 24.71
N ALA A 150 -7.30 -0.60 25.12
CA ALA A 150 -6.90 -0.31 26.50
C ALA A 150 -8.05 -0.54 27.50
N GLY A 151 -9.28 -0.14 27.15
CA GLY A 151 -10.46 -0.37 27.97
C GLY A 151 -10.80 -1.86 28.14
N ALA A 152 -10.70 -2.65 27.08
CA ALA A 152 -10.94 -4.10 27.13
C ALA A 152 -9.90 -4.80 28.03
N ALA A 153 -8.63 -4.42 27.93
CA ALA A 153 -7.57 -4.94 28.79
C ALA A 153 -7.86 -4.70 30.29
N ALA A 154 -8.30 -3.48 30.65
CA ALA A 154 -8.62 -3.13 32.03
C ALA A 154 -9.82 -3.92 32.60
N THR A 155 -10.83 -4.22 31.78
CA THR A 155 -11.98 -5.02 32.22
C THR A 155 -11.64 -6.49 32.50
N ASN A 156 -10.68 -7.04 31.76
CA ASN A 156 -10.24 -8.44 31.93
C ASN A 156 -9.41 -8.61 33.21
N SER A 157 -8.62 -7.62 33.61
CA SER A 157 -7.82 -7.68 34.85
C SER A 157 -8.67 -7.70 36.14
N ASN A 158 -9.81 -7.01 36.17
CA ASN A 158 -10.66 -6.94 37.37
C ASN A 158 -11.52 -8.20 37.60
N SER A 159 -11.67 -9.06 36.59
CA SER A 159 -12.51 -10.26 36.70
C SER A 159 -11.76 -11.49 37.26
N GLY A 160 -10.44 -11.39 37.47
CA GLY A 160 -9.57 -12.50 37.87
C GLY A 160 -9.34 -12.71 39.37
N GLU A 161 -9.85 -11.82 40.24
CA GLU A 161 -9.55 -11.86 41.70
C GLU A 161 -10.66 -12.48 42.59
N SER A 162 -11.59 -13.26 42.03
CA SER A 162 -12.62 -13.95 42.81
C SER A 162 -12.45 -15.47 42.78
N LEU A 163 -11.49 -15.99 43.55
CA LEU A 163 -11.44 -17.40 43.96
C LEU A 163 -11.09 -17.51 45.45
#